data_AF-A0A0C3FYI8-F1
#
_entry.id   AF-A0A0C3FYI8-F1
#
_cell.length_a   1.000
_cell.length_b   1.000
_cell.length_c   1.000
_cell.angle_alpha   90.00
_cell.angle_beta   90.00
_cell.angle_gamma   90.00
#
_symmetry.space_group_name_H-M   'P 1'
#
loop_
_entity.id
_entity.type
_entity.pdbx_description
1 polymer ?
#
loop_
_entity_poly.entity_id
_entity_poly.type
_entity_poly.pdbx_seq_one_letter_code
_entity_poly.pdbx_strand_id
1 'polypeptide(L)'
;IAQLCTGHIPLNQHLFQIHRSETPTCPHCQGLTVETVRHYLFVCPHYQHERHILQQKLKRKADSISFLLSKPKATKPLLNYIHATKRFKTQASSSRRDPELMHILLGPGH
;
A
#
# COMPACT_ATOMS: atom_id res chain seq x y z
N ILE A 1 8.60 -9.54 0.60
CA ILE A 1 7.17 -9.97 0.64
C ILE A 1 6.60 -9.91 2.06
N ALA A 2 7.38 -10.23 3.10
CA ALA A 2 6.95 -10.19 4.50
C ALA A 2 6.30 -8.85 4.95
N GLN A 3 6.76 -7.71 4.43
CA GLN A 3 6.31 -6.39 4.87
C GLN A 3 4.90 -5.98 4.39
N LEU A 4 4.42 -6.55 3.28
CA LEU A 4 3.03 -6.36 2.87
C LEU A 4 2.06 -7.06 3.83
N CYS A 5 2.52 -8.12 4.50
CA CYS A 5 1.72 -8.94 5.39
C CYS A 5 1.64 -8.38 6.82
N THR A 6 2.62 -7.58 7.26
CA THR A 6 2.72 -7.07 8.64
C THR A 6 2.06 -5.71 8.91
N GLY A 7 1.42 -5.09 7.91
CA GLY A 7 0.75 -3.80 8.11
C GLY A 7 1.68 -2.57 8.03
N HIS A 8 2.94 -2.76 7.68
CA HIS A 8 3.93 -1.69 7.42
C HIS A 8 3.85 -1.20 5.96
N ILE A 9 2.65 -1.11 5.41
CA ILE A 9 2.46 -0.51 4.10
C ILE A 9 2.59 1.01 4.31
N PRO A 10 3.48 1.72 3.60
CA PRO A 10 3.70 3.15 3.80
C PRO A 10 2.55 3.98 3.19
N LEU A 11 1.35 3.77 3.72
CA LEU A 11 0.16 4.58 3.48
C LEU A 11 0.13 5.72 4.49
N ASN A 12 -0.53 6.83 4.12
CA ASN A 12 -0.46 8.06 4.88
C ASN A 12 -1.00 7.93 6.31
N GLN A 13 -1.98 7.05 6.58
CA GLN A 13 -2.40 6.79 7.96
C GLN A 13 -1.24 6.33 8.85
N HIS A 14 -0.47 5.35 8.38
CA HIS A 14 0.67 4.83 9.15
C HIS A 14 1.81 5.85 9.20
N LEU A 15 2.14 6.47 8.06
CA LEU A 15 3.19 7.49 7.99
C LEU A 15 2.91 8.69 8.90
N PHE A 16 1.65 9.11 9.03
CA PHE A 16 1.25 10.18 9.94
C PHE A 16 1.47 9.80 11.41
N GLN A 17 1.13 8.56 11.80
CA GLN A 17 1.35 8.07 13.18
C GLN A 17 2.82 8.07 13.58
N ILE A 18 3.72 7.79 12.64
CA ILE A 18 5.18 7.81 12.86
C ILE A 18 5.81 9.17 12.51
N HIS A 19 5.01 10.23 12.32
CA HIS A 19 5.45 11.58 12.00
C HIS A 19 6.30 11.71 10.72
N ARG A 20 6.07 10.83 9.73
CA ARG A 20 6.74 10.82 8.41
C ARG A 20 5.86 11.35 7.27
N SER A 21 4.61 11.69 7.55
CA SER A 21 3.69 12.39 6.63
C SER A 21 3.01 13.52 7.39
N GLU A 22 2.83 14.66 6.74
CA GLU A 22 2.13 15.82 7.31
C GLU A 22 0.62 15.58 7.47
N THR A 23 0.07 14.63 6.71
CA THR A 23 -1.37 14.33 6.71
C THR A 23 -1.64 12.83 6.62
N PRO A 24 -2.68 12.32 7.31
CA PRO A 24 -3.10 10.93 7.20
C PRO A 24 -3.97 10.66 5.95
N THR A 25 -4.27 11.69 5.17
CA THR A 25 -5.29 11.66 4.13
C THR A 25 -4.76 11.14 2.79
N CYS A 26 -5.66 10.62 1.95
CA CYS A 26 -5.30 10.14 0.62
C CYS A 26 -5.05 11.31 -0.32
N PRO A 27 -3.88 11.38 -0.99
CA PRO A 27 -3.54 12.48 -1.89
C PRO A 27 -4.45 12.51 -3.13
N HIS A 28 -5.03 11.37 -3.50
CA HIS A 28 -5.91 11.24 -4.66
C HIS A 28 -7.39 11.51 -4.35
N CYS A 29 -7.75 11.67 -3.07
CA CYS A 29 -9.12 11.95 -2.64
C CYS A 29 -9.27 13.37 -2.09
N GLN A 30 -8.44 14.30 -2.56
CA GLN A 30 -8.49 15.73 -2.15
C GLN A 30 -8.40 15.94 -0.63
N GLY A 31 -7.76 15.02 0.09
CA GLY A 31 -7.67 15.09 1.55
C GLY A 31 -8.95 14.73 2.31
N LEU A 32 -10.03 14.32 1.63
CA LEU A 32 -11.34 14.08 2.24
C LEU A 32 -11.39 12.77 3.05
N THR A 33 -10.53 11.81 2.74
CA THR A 33 -10.55 10.48 3.34
C THR A 33 -9.16 10.07 3.82
N VAL A 34 -9.09 9.45 5.00
CA VAL A 34 -7.86 8.84 5.54
C VAL A 34 -7.40 7.70 4.65
N GLU A 35 -6.11 7.68 4.31
CA GLU A 35 -5.52 6.63 3.49
C GLU A 35 -5.18 5.40 4.34
N THR A 36 -6.20 4.58 4.57
CA THR A 36 -6.08 3.28 5.24
C THR A 36 -5.81 2.16 4.22
N VAL A 37 -5.37 0.99 4.69
CA VAL A 37 -5.26 -0.23 3.86
C VAL A 37 -6.60 -0.56 3.19
N ARG A 38 -7.71 -0.40 3.91
CA ARG A 38 -9.06 -0.59 3.36
C ARG A 38 -9.36 0.40 2.25
N HIS A 39 -9.05 1.67 2.47
CA HIS A 39 -9.28 2.69 1.47
C HIS A 39 -8.46 2.41 0.20
N TYR A 40 -7.17 2.13 0.36
CA TYR A 40 -6.27 1.80 -0.73
C TYR A 40 -6.72 0.56 -1.52
N LEU A 41 -7.13 -0.52 -0.85
CA LEU A 41 -7.48 -1.79 -1.51
C LEU A 41 -8.92 -1.87 -2.04
N PHE A 42 -9.86 -1.09 -1.50
CA PHE A 42 -11.30 -1.27 -1.81
C PHE A 42 -12.08 0.00 -2.15
N VAL A 43 -11.65 1.17 -1.67
CA VAL A 43 -12.51 2.38 -1.74
C VAL A 43 -11.98 3.42 -2.73
N CYS A 44 -10.70 3.80 -2.65
CA CYS A 44 -10.08 4.88 -3.42
C CYS A 44 -10.49 4.88 -4.90
N PRO A 45 -11.24 5.88 -5.40
CA PRO A 45 -11.73 5.90 -6.77
C PRO A 45 -10.58 5.95 -7.79
N HIS A 46 -9.46 6.57 -7.43
CA HIS A 46 -8.28 6.64 -8.27
C HIS A 46 -7.71 5.27 -8.66
N TYR A 47 -7.86 4.25 -7.81
CA TYR A 47 -7.37 2.89 -8.08
C TYR A 47 -8.45 1.93 -8.57
N GLN A 48 -9.61 2.44 -9.00
CA GLN A 48 -10.74 1.60 -9.39
C GLN A 48 -10.37 0.62 -10.52
N HIS A 49 -9.57 1.05 -11.50
CA HIS A 49 -9.17 0.21 -12.62
C HIS A 49 -8.28 -0.95 -12.19
N GLU A 50 -7.22 -0.67 -11.43
CA GLU A 50 -6.30 -1.68 -10.90
C GLU A 50 -7.02 -2.64 -9.95
N ARG A 51 -7.96 -2.12 -9.14
CA ARG A 51 -8.80 -2.96 -8.27
C ARG A 51 -9.65 -3.91 -9.07
N HIS A 52 -10.25 -3.44 -10.16
CA HIS A 52 -11.05 -4.30 -11.03
C HIS A 52 -10.20 -5.45 -11.59
N ILE A 53 -8.97 -5.18 -12.04
CA ILE A 53 -8.04 -6.22 -12.50
C ILE A 53 -7.70 -7.21 -11.37
N LEU A 54 -7.45 -6.71 -10.15
CA LEU A 54 -7.19 -7.56 -8.98
C LEU A 54 -8.40 -8.46 -8.66
N GLN A 55 -9.60 -7.88 -8.68
CA GLN A 55 -10.87 -8.59 -8.46
C GLN A 55 -11.13 -9.63 -9.53
N GLN A 56 -10.85 -9.36 -10.81
CA GLN A 56 -10.99 -10.36 -11.87
C GLN A 56 -10.06 -11.57 -11.63
N LYS A 57 -8.83 -11.34 -11.17
CA LYS A 57 -7.84 -12.40 -10.90
C LYS A 57 -8.19 -13.24 -9.66
N LEU A 58 -8.69 -12.61 -8.59
CA LEU A 58 -8.92 -13.27 -7.30
C LEU A 58 -10.40 -13.59 -7.03
N LYS A 59 -11.31 -13.11 -7.89
CA LYS A 59 -12.77 -13.23 -7.76
C LYS A 59 -13.25 -12.74 -6.39
N ARG A 60 -14.24 -13.43 -5.81
CA ARG A 60 -14.79 -13.13 -4.48
C ARG A 60 -13.75 -13.11 -3.35
N LYS A 61 -12.59 -13.75 -3.53
CA LYS A 61 -11.53 -13.76 -2.51
C LYS A 61 -10.77 -12.44 -2.44
N ALA A 62 -10.91 -11.57 -3.46
CA ALA A 62 -10.31 -10.24 -3.47
C ALA A 62 -10.84 -9.35 -2.34
N ASP A 63 -12.07 -9.57 -1.87
CA ASP A 63 -12.75 -8.69 -0.90
C ASP A 63 -12.25 -8.86 0.55
N SER A 64 -11.46 -9.90 0.81
CA SER A 64 -10.93 -10.18 2.14
C SER A 64 -9.50 -9.68 2.28
N ILE A 65 -9.30 -8.68 3.15
CA ILE A 65 -7.96 -8.21 3.55
C ILE A 65 -7.11 -9.37 4.04
N SER A 66 -7.65 -10.20 4.94
CA SER A 66 -6.93 -11.36 5.49
C SER A 66 -6.52 -12.34 4.40
N PHE A 67 -7.35 -12.53 3.36
CA PHE A 67 -6.95 -13.34 2.21
C PHE A 67 -5.81 -12.70 1.41
N LEU A 68 -5.93 -11.40 1.09
CA LEU A 68 -4.94 -10.66 0.33
C LEU A 68 -3.57 -10.62 1.03
N LEU A 69 -3.57 -10.45 2.34
CA LEU A 69 -2.35 -10.27 3.12
C LEU A 69 -1.75 -11.60 3.61
N SER A 70 -2.51 -12.68 3.77
CA SER A 70 -2.00 -13.91 4.39
C SER A 70 -1.88 -15.11 3.44
N LYS A 71 -2.46 -15.06 2.24
CA LYS A 71 -2.47 -16.23 1.34
C LYS A 71 -1.44 -16.09 0.21
N PRO A 72 -0.58 -17.11 -0.02
CA PRO A 72 0.42 -17.08 -1.09
C PRO A 72 -0.21 -16.96 -2.49
N LYS A 73 -1.43 -17.47 -2.65
CA LYS A 73 -2.22 -17.35 -3.90
C LYS A 73 -2.58 -15.89 -4.23
N ALA A 74 -2.64 -15.00 -3.23
CA ALA A 74 -2.94 -13.59 -3.42
C ALA A 74 -1.69 -12.73 -3.65
N THR A 75 -0.50 -13.22 -3.29
CA THR A 75 0.75 -12.46 -3.30
C THR A 75 1.08 -11.88 -4.67
N LYS A 76 1.13 -12.71 -5.72
CA LYS A 76 1.49 -12.23 -7.07
C LYS A 76 0.44 -11.25 -7.64
N PRO A 77 -0.88 -11.52 -7.57
CA PRO A 77 -1.89 -10.54 -7.95
C PRO A 77 -1.81 -9.23 -7.16
N LEU A 78 -1.60 -9.29 -5.85
CA LEU A 78 -1.49 -8.12 -4.98
C LEU A 78 -0.23 -7.28 -5.30
N LEU A 79 0.91 -7.93 -5.54
CA LEU A 79 2.14 -7.23 -5.97
C LEU A 79 1.94 -6.51 -7.30
N ASN A 80 1.25 -7.14 -8.26
CA ASN A 80 0.94 -6.50 -9.53
C ASN A 80 0.02 -5.28 -9.35
N TYR A 81 -0.98 -5.38 -8.46
CA TYR A 81 -1.83 -4.25 -8.10
C TYR A 81 -0.99 -3.09 -7.53
N ILE A 82 -0.12 -3.39 -6.56
CA ILE A 82 0.75 -2.40 -5.94
C ILE A 82 1.65 -1.72 -6.98
N HIS A 83 2.28 -2.50 -7.86
CA HIS A 83 3.14 -1.97 -8.92
C HIS A 83 2.36 -1.11 -9.93
N ALA A 84 1.15 -1.52 -10.30
CA ALA A 84 0.29 -0.80 -11.23
C ALA A 84 -0.19 0.54 -10.65
N THR A 85 -0.53 0.58 -9.36
CA THR A 85 -0.98 1.81 -8.69
C THR A 85 0.11 2.88 -8.58
N LYS A 86 1.39 2.49 -8.71
CA LYS A 86 2.59 3.35 -8.54
C LYS A 86 2.60 4.15 -7.23
N ARG A 87 1.78 3.79 -6.23
CA ARG A 87 1.60 4.54 -4.99
C ARG A 87 2.90 4.72 -4.20
N PHE A 88 3.81 3.75 -4.31
CA PHE A 88 5.09 3.72 -3.60
C PHE A 88 6.29 4.06 -4.49
N LYS A 89 6.07 4.53 -5.73
CA LYS A 89 7.16 4.85 -6.67
C LYS A 89 7.73 6.27 -6.52
N THR A 90 7.30 7.05 -5.55
CA THR A 90 7.77 8.43 -5.39
C THR A 90 8.31 8.71 -3.98
N GLN A 91 9.60 8.46 -3.79
CA GLN A 91 10.48 9.22 -2.90
C GLN A 91 11.93 9.14 -3.42
N ALA A 92 12.15 9.44 -4.71
CA ALA A 92 13.49 9.48 -5.32
C ALA A 92 13.86 10.85 -5.91
N SER A 93 13.04 11.89 -5.68
CA SER A 93 13.33 13.24 -6.13
C SER A 93 13.09 14.24 -5.00
N SER A 94 14.21 14.75 -4.49
CA SER A 94 14.37 15.88 -3.56
C SER A 94 14.49 15.55 -2.07
N SER A 95 15.77 15.47 -1.65
CA SER A 95 16.31 15.64 -0.29
C SER A 95 16.30 14.44 0.67
N ARG A 96 17.52 14.10 1.12
CA ARG A 96 17.96 13.08 2.09
C ARG A 96 17.87 11.63 1.65
N ARG A 97 19.05 11.07 1.37
CA ARG A 97 19.37 9.66 1.62
C ARG A 97 19.08 9.39 3.09
N ASP A 98 17.87 8.90 3.38
CA ASP A 98 17.51 8.42 4.71
C ASP A 98 17.71 6.88 4.71
N PRO A 99 18.75 6.37 5.39
CA PRO A 99 19.02 4.94 5.45
C PRO A 99 17.94 4.15 6.21
N GLU A 100 17.01 4.84 6.89
CA GLU A 100 15.93 4.22 7.66
C GLU A 100 14.77 3.75 6.75
N LEU A 101 14.47 4.45 5.65
CA LEU A 101 13.49 3.97 4.66
C LEU A 101 13.93 2.64 4.02
N MET A 102 15.25 2.44 3.89
CA MET A 102 15.83 1.16 3.48
C MET A 102 15.58 0.08 4.55
N HIS A 103 15.75 0.42 5.83
CA HIS A 103 15.51 -0.47 6.98
C HIS A 103 14.02 -0.82 7.16
N ILE A 104 13.14 0.14 6.92
CA ILE A 104 11.68 -0.01 6.94
C ILE A 104 11.21 -0.82 5.71
N LEU A 105 11.93 -0.80 4.59
CA LEU A 105 11.62 -1.55 3.35
C LEU A 105 12.33 -2.92 3.21
N LEU A 106 13.40 -3.17 3.98
CA LEU A 106 14.18 -4.42 3.96
C LEU A 106 13.97 -5.27 5.21
N GLY A 107 13.56 -4.69 6.34
CA GLY A 107 13.49 -5.39 7.64
C GLY A 107 14.90 -5.77 8.15
N PRO A 108 15.07 -6.00 9.47
CA PRO A 108 16.33 -6.48 9.99
C PRO A 108 16.55 -7.91 9.53
N GLY A 109 17.34 -8.09 8.47
CA GLY A 109 17.94 -9.37 8.13
C GLY A 109 19.07 -9.65 9.10
N HIS A 110 18.92 -10.72 9.87
CA HIS A 110 20.04 -11.49 10.39
C HIS A 110 19.82 -12.95 9.95
#